data_AF-A0A8C3X704-F1
#
_entry.id   AF-A0A8C3X704-F1
#
_cell.length_a   1.000
_cell.length_b   1.000
_cell.length_c   1.000
_cell.angle_alpha   90.00
_cell.angle_beta   90.00
_cell.angle_gamma   90.00
#
_symmetry.space_group_name_H-M   'P 1'
#
loop_
_entity.id
_entity.type
_entity.pdbx_description
1 polymer ?
#
loop_
_entity_poly.entity_id
_entity_poly.type
_entity_poly.pdbx_seq_one_letter_code
_entity_poly.pdbx_strand_id
1 'polypeptide(L)'
;MVLGGKMGSYLGVNLGFGFGVTMGVHVAGNISGAHMNAALTFTNCALGRMSWKKFPVYVLGQFLGSFLAAATVYCLFYGAIMEFSEGNLTVTGPTATANIFATYLPQHMTLWRGFLDEVIVTGMLQLCLSAITDKENNPALQGTQAVVIGILVVIIGGSMGMNSGYAINPSRDLPPRLFTFIAGWGTQVFRCHHLLGLHRLHPTEAPDTGEPPDV
;
A
#
# COMPACT_ATOMS: atom_id res chain seq x y z
N MET A 1 -1.03 -8.96 -2.53
CA MET A 1 0.38 -8.95 -2.11
C MET A 1 0.94 -10.34 -1.77
N VAL A 2 0.37 -11.44 -2.29
CA VAL A 2 1.02 -12.76 -2.33
C VAL A 2 0.68 -13.34 -3.70
N LEU A 3 1.70 -13.65 -4.50
CA LEU A 3 1.52 -14.29 -5.80
C LEU A 3 1.20 -15.77 -5.60
N GLY A 4 0.12 -16.27 -6.22
CA GLY A 4 -0.22 -17.70 -6.30
C GLY A 4 -0.56 -18.43 -4.99
N GLY A 5 -0.47 -17.80 -3.82
CA GLY A 5 -0.96 -18.33 -2.53
C GLY A 5 -0.25 -19.58 -1.98
N LYS A 6 0.80 -20.09 -2.63
CA LYS A 6 1.47 -21.35 -2.24
C LYS A 6 2.60 -21.19 -1.22
N MET A 7 3.38 -20.11 -1.30
CA MET A 7 4.58 -19.91 -0.47
C MET A 7 4.55 -18.64 0.40
N GLY A 8 3.48 -17.84 0.30
CA GLY A 8 3.32 -16.61 1.07
C GLY A 8 1.98 -16.56 1.78
N SER A 9 1.89 -15.73 2.82
CA SER A 9 0.67 -15.54 3.60
C SER A 9 0.48 -14.06 3.94
N TYR A 10 -0.75 -13.69 4.29
CA TYR A 10 -1.06 -12.33 4.76
C TYR A 10 -0.22 -11.93 5.98
N LEU A 11 0.00 -12.87 6.91
CA LEU A 11 0.89 -12.66 8.06
C LEU A 11 2.33 -12.38 7.61
N GLY A 12 2.84 -13.11 6.61
CA GLY A 12 4.16 -12.89 6.04
C GLY A 12 4.32 -11.48 5.47
N VAL A 13 3.28 -10.93 4.83
CA VAL A 13 3.26 -9.54 4.37
C VAL A 13 3.37 -8.58 5.55
N ASN A 14 2.57 -8.77 6.61
CA ASN A 14 2.58 -7.88 7.78
C ASN A 14 3.94 -7.90 8.49
N LEU A 15 4.54 -9.07 8.68
CA LEU A 15 5.88 -9.23 9.26
C LEU A 15 6.95 -8.56 8.39
N GLY A 16 6.91 -8.80 7.07
CA GLY A 16 7.84 -8.20 6.12
C GLY A 16 7.75 -6.66 6.10
N PHE A 17 6.54 -6.10 6.12
CA PHE A 17 6.33 -4.65 6.20
C PHE A 17 6.87 -4.07 7.51
N GLY A 18 6.50 -4.66 8.65
CA GLY A 18 6.91 -4.15 9.95
C GLY A 18 8.42 -4.18 10.15
N PHE A 19 9.08 -5.30 9.85
CA PHE A 19 10.54 -5.39 9.98
C PHE A 19 11.29 -4.62 8.89
N GLY A 20 10.70 -4.45 7.70
CA GLY A 20 11.19 -3.50 6.70
C GLY A 20 11.24 -2.07 7.24
N VAL A 21 10.18 -1.64 7.94
CA VAL A 21 10.15 -0.35 8.63
C VAL A 21 11.22 -0.29 9.74
N THR A 22 11.39 -1.34 10.55
CA THR A 22 12.48 -1.40 11.55
C THR A 22 13.84 -1.12 10.91
N MET A 23 14.16 -1.78 9.80
CA MET A 23 15.43 -1.57 9.10
C MET A 23 15.55 -0.15 8.55
N GLY A 24 14.47 0.39 7.99
CA GLY A 24 14.43 1.79 7.55
C GLY A 24 14.70 2.79 8.68
N VAL A 25 14.19 2.54 9.89
CA VAL A 25 14.50 3.34 11.08
C VAL A 25 15.97 3.24 11.45
N HIS A 26 16.59 2.06 11.37
CA HIS A 26 18.04 1.94 11.59
C HIS A 26 18.87 2.69 10.54
N VAL A 27 18.45 2.70 9.28
CA VAL A 27 19.16 3.38 8.19
C VAL A 27 19.14 4.90 8.36
N ALA A 28 17.97 5.47 8.70
CA ALA A 28 17.76 6.92 8.60
C ALA A 28 17.45 7.61 9.93
N GLY A 29 17.30 6.88 11.04
CA GLY A 29 16.74 7.37 12.30
C GLY A 29 17.51 8.56 12.87
N ASN A 30 18.83 8.43 13.00
CA ASN A 30 19.68 9.50 13.56
C ASN A 30 19.99 10.64 12.56
N ILE A 31 19.61 10.50 11.30
CA ILE A 31 19.89 11.50 10.25
C ILE A 31 18.65 12.35 9.99
N SER A 32 17.51 11.70 9.72
CA SER A 32 16.27 12.36 9.28
C SER A 32 15.09 12.15 10.23
N GLY A 33 15.27 11.36 11.29
CA GLY A 33 14.15 10.84 12.09
C GLY A 33 13.43 9.67 11.43
N ALA A 34 13.92 9.19 10.29
CA ALA A 34 13.36 8.09 9.51
C ALA A 34 11.83 8.18 9.29
N HIS A 35 11.33 9.36 8.90
CA HIS A 35 9.89 9.52 8.68
C HIS A 35 9.35 8.49 7.67
N MET A 36 10.05 8.32 6.54
CA MET A 36 9.73 7.36 5.45
C MET A 36 8.28 7.39 4.97
N ASN A 37 7.55 8.44 5.31
CA ASN A 37 6.12 8.58 5.17
C ASN A 37 5.75 10.06 5.09
N ALA A 38 5.12 10.45 3.98
CA ALA A 38 4.74 11.83 3.73
C ALA A 38 3.70 12.33 4.74
N ALA A 39 2.81 11.47 5.23
CA ALA A 39 1.83 11.83 6.26
C ALA A 39 2.51 12.11 7.61
N LEU A 40 3.47 11.27 8.03
CA LEU A 40 4.25 11.53 9.26
C LEU A 40 5.11 12.79 9.12
N THR A 41 5.67 13.01 7.93
CA THR A 41 6.44 14.22 7.61
C THR A 41 5.57 15.47 7.69
N PHE A 42 4.37 15.41 7.13
CA PHE A 42 3.37 16.48 7.20
C PHE A 42 2.97 16.76 8.64
N THR A 43 2.62 15.72 9.41
CA THR A 43 2.17 15.86 10.81
C THR A 43 3.26 16.49 11.69
N ASN A 44 4.53 16.09 11.53
CA ASN A 44 5.62 16.72 12.26
C ASN A 44 5.80 18.20 11.90
N CYS A 45 5.53 18.60 10.65
CA CYS A 45 5.49 20.02 10.28
C CYS A 45 4.29 20.75 10.89
N ALA A 46 3.08 20.17 10.81
CA ALA A 46 1.86 20.75 11.33
C ALA A 46 1.90 20.94 12.86
N LEU A 47 2.54 20.02 13.59
CA LEU A 47 2.72 20.08 15.04
C LEU A 47 3.94 20.91 15.47
N GLY A 48 4.62 21.60 14.55
CA GLY A 48 5.77 22.46 14.86
C GLY A 48 7.05 21.71 15.25
N ARG A 49 7.10 20.38 15.05
CA ARG A 49 8.28 19.53 15.34
C ARG A 49 9.33 19.56 14.22
N MET A 50 8.96 20.03 13.02
CA MET A 50 9.85 20.16 11.87
C MET A 50 9.52 21.39 11.03
N SER A 51 10.54 22.08 10.52
CA SER A 51 10.35 23.20 9.58
C SER A 51 9.69 22.75 8.27
N TRP A 52 8.66 23.49 7.84
CA TRP A 52 8.01 23.32 6.54
C TRP A 52 8.96 23.39 5.34
N LYS A 53 10.11 24.07 5.46
CA LYS A 53 11.13 24.12 4.39
C LYS A 53 11.73 22.74 4.09
N LYS A 54 11.74 21.82 5.06
CA LYS A 54 12.24 20.45 4.88
C LYS A 54 11.21 19.51 4.26
N PHE A 55 9.92 19.82 4.40
CA PHE A 55 8.82 19.00 3.91
C PHE A 55 8.97 18.56 2.45
N PRO A 56 9.17 19.47 1.46
CA PRO A 56 9.26 19.05 0.06
C PRO A 56 10.48 18.16 -0.22
N VAL A 57 11.61 18.38 0.45
CA VAL A 57 12.82 17.56 0.29
C VAL A 57 12.58 16.15 0.83
N TYR A 58 11.92 16.03 1.99
CA TYR A 58 11.55 14.73 2.56
C TYR A 58 10.60 13.96 1.64
N VAL A 59 9.52 14.61 1.18
CA VAL A 59 8.51 13.96 0.33
C VAL A 59 9.14 13.54 -1.00
N LEU A 60 9.95 14.39 -1.63
CA LEU A 60 10.63 14.06 -2.88
C LEU A 60 11.56 12.85 -2.73
N GLY A 61 12.39 12.83 -1.68
CA GLY A 61 13.29 11.71 -1.42
C GLY A 61 12.54 10.40 -1.16
N GLN A 62 11.46 10.47 -0.37
CA GLN A 62 10.60 9.30 -0.09
C GLN A 62 9.89 8.80 -1.34
N PHE A 63 9.39 9.71 -2.18
CA PHE A 63 8.67 9.36 -3.40
C PHE A 63 9.60 8.71 -4.44
N LEU A 64 10.77 9.31 -4.67
CA LEU A 64 11.78 8.74 -5.57
C LEU A 64 12.27 7.39 -5.06
N GLY A 65 12.54 7.27 -3.75
CA GLY A 65 12.96 6.01 -3.14
C GLY A 65 11.92 4.91 -3.32
N SER A 66 10.64 5.19 -3.06
CA SER A 66 9.57 4.19 -3.22
C SER A 66 9.30 3.83 -4.68
N PHE A 67 9.38 4.78 -5.61
CA PHE A 67 9.26 4.51 -7.04
C PHE A 67 10.37 3.57 -7.53
N LEU A 68 11.62 3.86 -7.16
CA LEU A 68 12.77 3.01 -7.52
C LEU A 68 12.70 1.64 -6.84
N ALA A 69 12.21 1.56 -5.60
CA ALA A 69 11.97 0.29 -4.93
C ALA A 69 10.92 -0.56 -5.68
N ALA A 70 9.83 0.05 -6.17
CA ALA A 70 8.83 -0.64 -6.99
C ALA A 70 9.44 -1.18 -8.29
N ALA A 71 10.23 -0.36 -8.99
CA ALA A 71 10.95 -0.81 -10.18
C ALA A 71 11.92 -1.96 -9.88
N THR A 72 12.65 -1.88 -8.76
CA THR A 72 13.57 -2.93 -8.33
C THR A 72 12.84 -4.24 -8.06
N VAL A 73 11.73 -4.20 -7.32
CA VAL A 73 10.90 -5.39 -7.04
C VAL A 73 10.33 -5.95 -8.34
N TYR A 74 9.85 -5.12 -9.27
CA TYR A 74 9.38 -5.59 -10.57
C TYR A 74 10.47 -6.33 -11.34
N CYS A 75 11.69 -5.78 -11.41
CA CYS A 75 12.81 -6.44 -12.08
C CYS A 75 13.18 -7.78 -11.41
N LEU A 76 13.24 -7.81 -10.07
CA LEU A 76 13.57 -9.02 -9.31
C LEU A 76 12.53 -10.14 -9.49
N PHE A 77 11.24 -9.76 -9.59
CA PHE A 77 10.13 -10.70 -9.68
C PHE A 77 9.53 -10.80 -11.09
N TYR A 78 10.21 -10.26 -12.12
CA TYR A 78 9.65 -10.16 -13.48
C TYR A 78 9.14 -11.51 -14.00
N GLY A 79 9.98 -12.55 -13.94
CA GLY A 79 9.60 -13.89 -14.39
C GLY A 79 8.38 -14.44 -13.65
N ALA A 80 8.34 -14.31 -12.33
CA ALA A 80 7.24 -14.79 -11.51
C ALA A 80 5.93 -14.02 -11.77
N ILE A 81 6.02 -12.70 -12.01
CA ILE A 81 4.87 -11.86 -12.35
C ILE A 81 4.32 -12.25 -13.73
N MET A 82 5.20 -12.42 -14.72
CA MET A 82 4.79 -12.77 -16.09
C MET A 82 4.21 -14.18 -16.16
N GLU A 83 4.79 -15.14 -15.44
CA GLU A 83 4.28 -16.51 -15.35
C GLU A 83 2.90 -16.55 -14.69
N PHE A 84 2.73 -15.89 -13.54
CA PHE A 84 1.44 -15.88 -12.83
C PHE A 84 0.33 -15.14 -13.58
N SER A 85 0.70 -14.08 -14.31
CA SER A 85 -0.27 -13.24 -15.03
C SER A 85 -0.48 -13.65 -16.48
N GLU A 86 0.20 -14.71 -16.95
CA GLU A 86 0.21 -15.14 -18.36
C GLU A 86 0.58 -13.98 -19.31
N GLY A 87 1.50 -13.12 -18.85
CA GLY A 87 1.93 -11.92 -19.55
C GLY A 87 0.95 -10.74 -19.52
N ASN A 88 -0.21 -10.86 -18.85
CA ASN A 88 -1.23 -9.82 -18.81
C ASN A 88 -1.26 -9.04 -17.49
N LEU A 89 -0.71 -7.83 -17.49
CA LEU A 89 -0.57 -6.98 -16.31
C LEU A 89 -1.90 -6.29 -15.94
N THR A 90 -2.69 -6.94 -15.10
CA THR A 90 -4.04 -6.46 -14.72
C THR A 90 -4.11 -5.91 -13.28
N VAL A 91 -5.07 -5.00 -13.07
CA VAL A 91 -5.33 -4.35 -11.77
C VAL A 91 -6.34 -5.12 -10.92
N THR A 92 -7.33 -5.73 -11.58
CA THR A 92 -8.42 -6.49 -10.96
C THR A 92 -8.58 -7.83 -11.66
N GLY A 93 -9.09 -8.82 -10.95
CA GLY A 93 -9.30 -10.16 -11.48
C GLY A 93 -8.46 -11.21 -10.74
N PRO A 94 -8.62 -12.49 -11.10
CA PRO A 94 -7.96 -13.61 -10.41
C PRO A 94 -6.44 -13.59 -10.55
N THR A 95 -5.92 -13.04 -11.65
CA THR A 95 -4.49 -12.93 -11.96
C THR A 95 -3.95 -11.50 -11.79
N ALA A 96 -4.67 -10.65 -11.04
CA ALA A 96 -4.26 -9.27 -10.81
C ALA A 96 -2.93 -9.17 -10.03
N THR A 97 -2.01 -8.35 -10.55
CA THR A 97 -0.66 -8.19 -10.01
C THR A 97 -0.36 -6.77 -9.54
N ALA A 98 -1.21 -5.78 -9.87
CA ALA A 98 -0.99 -4.39 -9.47
C ALA A 98 -0.97 -4.21 -7.93
N ASN A 99 -1.70 -5.08 -7.20
CA ASN A 99 -1.82 -5.10 -5.74
C ASN A 99 -0.54 -5.56 -5.00
N ILE A 100 0.53 -5.89 -5.74
CA ILE A 100 1.87 -6.09 -5.20
C ILE A 100 2.49 -4.73 -4.84
N PHE A 101 2.22 -3.70 -5.65
CA PHE A 101 2.90 -2.42 -5.59
C PHE A 101 2.11 -1.36 -4.82
N ALA A 102 0.81 -1.27 -5.07
CA ALA A 102 -0.09 -0.29 -4.47
C ALA A 102 -1.33 -0.98 -3.86
N THR A 103 -2.06 -0.28 -3.00
CA THR A 103 -3.28 -0.82 -2.40
C THR A 103 -4.51 -0.53 -3.26
N TYR A 104 -5.52 -1.38 -3.14
CA TYR A 104 -6.78 -1.26 -3.88
C TYR A 104 -7.92 -1.63 -2.94
N LEU A 105 -9.02 -0.86 -3.00
CA LEU A 105 -10.17 -1.13 -2.17
C LEU A 105 -10.81 -2.48 -2.56
N PRO A 106 -11.12 -3.35 -1.59
CA PRO A 106 -11.87 -4.57 -1.82
C PRO A 106 -13.34 -4.24 -2.16
N GLN A 107 -14.05 -5.22 -2.74
CA GLN A 107 -15.40 -5.02 -3.27
C GLN A 107 -16.44 -4.60 -2.22
N HIS A 108 -16.25 -4.97 -0.96
CA HIS A 108 -17.16 -4.61 0.13
C HIS A 108 -16.99 -3.18 0.65
N MET A 109 -16.00 -2.44 0.14
CA MET A 109 -15.65 -1.10 0.61
C MET A 109 -16.07 -0.03 -0.39
N THR A 110 -16.59 1.07 0.13
CA THR A 110 -16.83 2.31 -0.62
C THR A 110 -15.66 3.27 -0.44
N LEU A 111 -15.52 4.24 -1.34
CA LEU A 111 -14.47 5.27 -1.25
C LEU A 111 -14.51 6.01 0.10
N TRP A 112 -15.70 6.38 0.57
CA TRP A 112 -15.88 7.04 1.86
C TRP A 112 -15.41 6.18 3.04
N ARG A 113 -15.74 4.88 3.04
CA ARG A 113 -15.28 3.97 4.10
C ARG A 113 -13.77 3.75 4.04
N GLY A 114 -13.20 3.64 2.84
CA GLY A 114 -11.75 3.52 2.66
C GLY A 114 -11.01 4.77 3.13
N PHE A 115 -11.56 5.96 2.86
CA PHE A 115 -11.03 7.22 3.39
C PHE A 115 -11.05 7.25 4.92
N LEU A 116 -12.18 6.93 5.55
CA LEU A 116 -12.27 6.87 7.01
C LEU A 116 -11.30 5.85 7.62
N ASP A 117 -11.19 4.68 7.01
CA ASP A 117 -10.26 3.63 7.42
C ASP A 117 -8.81 4.14 7.40
N GLU A 118 -8.35 4.71 6.28
CA GLU A 118 -6.99 5.25 6.17
C GLU A 118 -6.71 6.42 7.13
N VAL A 119 -7.69 7.31 7.36
CA VAL A 119 -7.57 8.40 8.35
C VAL A 119 -7.41 7.84 9.77
N ILE A 120 -8.25 6.89 10.16
CA ILE A 120 -8.21 6.30 11.51
C ILE A 120 -6.91 5.52 11.70
N VAL A 121 -6.55 4.66 10.76
CA VAL A 121 -5.36 3.81 10.86
C VAL A 121 -4.07 4.64 10.85
N THR A 122 -3.99 5.67 9.99
CA THR A 122 -2.83 6.60 9.98
C THR A 122 -2.77 7.43 11.27
N GLY A 123 -3.92 7.82 11.82
CA GLY A 123 -4.01 8.50 13.11
C GLY A 123 -3.50 7.62 14.26
N MET A 124 -3.90 6.34 14.29
CA MET A 124 -3.40 5.37 15.27
C MET A 124 -1.89 5.14 15.14
N LEU A 125 -1.37 5.01 13.91
CA LEU A 125 0.08 4.94 13.66
C LEU A 125 0.79 6.16 14.27
N GLN A 126 0.33 7.37 14.00
CA GLN A 126 0.95 8.60 14.48
C GLN A 126 0.87 8.74 16.01
N LEU A 127 -0.27 8.36 16.61
CA LEU A 127 -0.47 8.39 18.06
C LEU A 127 0.52 7.44 18.75
N CYS A 128 0.56 6.17 18.33
CA CYS A 128 1.44 5.17 18.89
C CYS A 128 2.91 5.51 18.65
N LEU A 129 3.27 6.00 17.45
CA LEU A 129 4.63 6.46 17.15
C LEU A 129 5.07 7.58 18.09
N SER A 130 4.17 8.53 18.37
CA SER A 130 4.43 9.60 19.32
C SER A 130 4.64 9.03 20.72
N ALA A 131 3.77 8.14 21.19
CA ALA A 131 3.91 7.50 22.51
C ALA A 131 5.22 6.70 22.65
N ILE A 132 5.65 5.98 21.61
CA ILE A 132 6.90 5.20 21.60
C ILE A 132 8.15 6.10 21.72
N THR A 133 8.09 7.31 21.18
CA THR A 133 9.24 8.22 21.07
C THR A 133 9.22 9.38 22.06
N ASP A 134 8.12 9.56 22.79
CA ASP A 134 7.94 10.64 23.76
C ASP A 134 8.68 10.35 25.07
N LYS A 135 9.72 11.13 25.32
CA LYS A 135 10.57 11.00 26.52
C LYS A 135 9.89 11.43 27.81
N GLU A 136 8.79 12.17 27.73
CA GLU A 136 8.04 12.66 28.89
C GLU A 136 6.90 11.71 29.30
N ASN A 137 6.68 10.65 28.51
CA ASN A 137 5.69 9.62 28.78
C ASN A 137 6.39 8.29 29.16
N ASN A 138 6.00 7.17 28.55
CA ASN A 138 6.61 5.86 28.73
C ASN A 138 7.17 5.35 27.38
N PRO A 139 8.30 5.90 26.92
CA PRO A 139 8.86 5.57 25.61
C PRO A 139 9.42 4.15 25.59
N ALA A 140 9.68 3.64 24.39
CA ALA A 140 10.48 2.43 24.25
C ALA A 140 11.90 2.66 24.80
N LEU A 141 12.50 1.58 25.32
CA LEU A 141 13.87 1.59 25.82
C LEU A 141 14.84 2.13 24.75
N GLN A 142 15.88 2.83 25.18
CA GLN A 142 16.88 3.37 24.27
C GLN A 142 17.50 2.26 23.41
N GLY A 143 17.45 2.43 22.09
CA GLY A 143 17.95 1.47 21.11
C GLY A 143 16.89 0.48 20.61
N THR A 144 15.73 0.35 21.27
CA THR A 144 14.67 -0.59 20.86
C THR A 144 13.52 0.08 20.11
N GLN A 145 13.53 1.41 19.95
CA GLN A 145 12.47 2.16 19.28
C GLN A 145 12.17 1.59 17.88
N ALA A 146 13.19 1.27 17.09
CA ALA A 146 13.02 0.74 15.73
C ALA A 146 12.23 -0.58 15.71
N VAL A 147 12.50 -1.47 16.66
CA VAL A 147 11.82 -2.77 16.76
C VAL A 147 10.37 -2.57 17.18
N VAL A 148 10.12 -1.73 18.18
CA VAL A 148 8.76 -1.45 18.65
C VAL A 148 7.91 -0.76 17.56
N ILE A 149 8.50 0.16 16.78
CA ILE A 149 7.85 0.78 15.62
C ILE A 149 7.52 -0.27 14.55
N GLY A 150 8.43 -1.21 14.29
CA GLY A 150 8.14 -2.30 13.35
C GLY A 150 7.00 -3.19 13.82
N ILE A 151 6.99 -3.59 15.10
CA ILE A 151 5.91 -4.37 15.72
C ILE A 151 4.57 -3.63 15.60
N LEU A 152 4.54 -2.32 15.83
CA LEU A 152 3.34 -1.50 15.62
C LEU A 152 2.78 -1.66 14.20
N VAL A 153 3.64 -1.59 13.17
CA VAL A 153 3.22 -1.77 11.77
C VAL A 153 2.74 -3.21 11.50
N VAL A 154 3.39 -4.23 12.08
CA VAL A 154 2.89 -5.62 12.01
C VAL A 154 1.46 -5.73 12.56
N ILE A 155 1.22 -5.14 13.73
CA ILE A 155 -0.08 -5.18 14.41
C ILE A 155 -1.14 -4.43 13.60
N ILE A 156 -0.80 -3.27 13.04
CA ILE A 156 -1.72 -2.50 12.17
C ILE A 156 -2.12 -3.34 10.95
N GLY A 157 -1.16 -3.95 10.26
CA GLY A 157 -1.46 -4.82 9.12
C GLY A 157 -2.32 -6.02 9.52
N GLY A 158 -1.99 -6.67 10.64
CA GLY A 158 -2.71 -7.84 11.15
C GLY A 158 -4.14 -7.55 11.60
N SER A 159 -4.42 -6.37 12.16
CA SER A 159 -5.71 -6.04 12.76
C SER A 159 -6.62 -5.18 11.88
N MET A 160 -6.05 -4.26 11.10
CA MET A 160 -6.80 -3.23 10.36
C MET A 160 -6.54 -3.26 8.85
N GLY A 161 -5.66 -4.12 8.37
CA GLY A 161 -5.23 -4.10 6.97
C GLY A 161 -6.21 -4.66 5.95
N MET A 162 -7.26 -5.38 6.36
CA MET A 162 -8.20 -6.06 5.45
C MET A 162 -9.03 -5.11 4.58
N ASN A 163 -9.35 -3.91 5.10
CA ASN A 163 -10.31 -3.01 4.46
C ASN A 163 -9.70 -2.14 3.35
N SER A 164 -8.43 -1.79 3.46
CA SER A 164 -7.76 -0.83 2.58
C SER A 164 -6.36 -1.29 2.15
N GLY A 165 -5.84 -2.36 2.75
CA GLY A 165 -4.44 -2.77 2.59
C GLY A 165 -3.45 -1.95 3.42
N TYR A 166 -3.94 -1.17 4.40
CA TYR A 166 -3.14 -0.33 5.31
C TYR A 166 -2.07 0.47 4.55
N ALA A 167 -2.50 1.30 3.60
CA ALA A 167 -1.56 2.12 2.83
C ALA A 167 -0.78 3.02 3.78
N ILE A 168 -1.47 3.71 4.69
CA ILE A 168 -1.01 4.51 5.86
C ILE A 168 0.10 5.52 5.58
N ASN A 169 0.48 5.66 4.31
CA ASN A 169 1.69 6.30 3.85
C ASN A 169 1.53 6.65 2.37
N PRO A 170 1.33 7.94 2.03
CA PRO A 170 1.24 8.39 0.65
C PRO A 170 2.49 8.04 -0.17
N SER A 171 3.68 8.06 0.45
CA SER A 171 4.94 7.70 -0.19
C SER A 171 5.05 6.23 -0.54
N ARG A 172 4.29 5.34 0.11
CA ARG A 172 4.27 3.89 -0.12
C ARG A 172 3.26 3.47 -1.18
N ASP A 173 2.29 4.31 -1.48
CA ASP A 173 1.19 3.97 -2.38
C ASP A 173 1.28 4.71 -3.72
N LEU A 174 1.40 6.04 -3.70
CA LEU A 174 1.35 6.85 -4.92
C LEU A 174 2.54 6.61 -5.86
N PRO A 175 3.80 6.60 -5.40
CA PRO A 175 4.94 6.38 -6.29
C PRO A 175 4.96 4.96 -6.91
N PRO A 176 4.72 3.87 -6.17
CA PRO A 176 4.58 2.54 -6.78
C PRO A 176 3.39 2.42 -7.75
N ARG A 177 2.29 3.13 -7.49
CA ARG A 177 1.15 3.22 -8.41
C ARG A 177 1.50 3.96 -9.71
N LEU A 178 2.31 5.02 -9.62
CA LEU A 178 2.85 5.70 -10.79
C LEU A 178 3.80 4.77 -11.57
N PHE A 179 4.62 3.99 -10.87
CA PHE A 179 5.46 2.99 -11.51
C PHE A 179 4.63 1.97 -12.29
N THR A 180 3.59 1.36 -11.70
CA THR A 180 2.76 0.37 -12.40
C THR A 180 2.00 0.96 -13.58
N PHE A 181 1.57 2.23 -13.49
CA PHE A 181 1.03 2.95 -14.64
C PHE A 181 2.02 2.97 -15.82
N ILE A 182 3.26 3.37 -15.56
CA ILE A 182 4.32 3.47 -16.58
C ILE A 182 4.72 2.08 -17.11
N ALA A 183 4.77 1.07 -16.22
CA ALA A 183 5.23 -0.28 -16.54
C ALA A 183 4.19 -1.12 -17.32
N GLY A 184 2.99 -0.61 -17.58
CA GLY A 184 2.03 -1.24 -18.50
C GLY A 184 0.74 -1.77 -17.88
N TRP A 185 0.46 -1.55 -16.59
CA TRP A 185 -0.85 -1.88 -15.99
C TRP A 185 -1.99 -0.95 -16.45
N GLY A 186 -1.64 0.16 -17.12
CA GLY A 186 -2.59 1.11 -17.71
C GLY A 186 -3.25 2.04 -16.69
N THR A 187 -4.17 2.89 -17.18
CA THR A 187 -4.82 3.94 -16.37
C THR A 187 -5.72 3.41 -15.25
N GLN A 188 -6.04 2.11 -15.28
CA GLN A 188 -6.89 1.48 -14.27
C GLN A 188 -6.28 1.54 -12.87
N VAL A 189 -4.95 1.67 -12.76
CA VAL A 189 -4.28 1.80 -11.44
C VAL A 189 -4.74 3.04 -10.66
N PHE A 190 -5.27 4.08 -11.32
CA PHE A 190 -5.82 5.28 -10.69
C PHE A 190 -7.36 5.30 -10.65
N ARG A 191 -8.02 4.46 -11.44
CA ARG A 191 -9.48 4.46 -11.62
C ARG A 191 -10.19 3.30 -10.95
N CYS A 192 -9.44 2.34 -10.41
CA CYS A 192 -9.99 1.18 -9.72
C CYS A 192 -10.63 1.57 -8.37
N HIS A 193 -11.75 2.26 -8.46
CA HIS A 193 -12.85 2.20 -7.53
C HIS A 193 -13.92 1.38 -8.24
N HIS A 194 -14.55 0.43 -7.56
CA HIS A 194 -15.62 -0.34 -8.17
C HIS A 194 -16.68 0.62 -8.73
N LEU A 195 -16.66 0.82 -10.05
CA LEU A 195 -17.81 1.28 -10.80
C LEU A 195 -18.83 0.17 -10.62
N LEU A 196 -19.72 0.36 -9.66
CA LEU A 196 -20.94 -0.42 -9.48
C LEU A 196 -21.53 -0.74 -10.86
N GLY A 197 -21.51 -2.02 -11.24
CA GLY A 197 -22.42 -2.57 -12.25
C GLY A 197 -22.29 -2.14 -13.72
N LEU A 198 -21.32 -1.32 -14.13
CA LEU A 198 -21.30 -0.83 -15.53
C LEU A 198 -20.72 -1.81 -16.57
N HIS A 199 -20.03 -2.88 -16.15
CA HIS A 199 -19.63 -3.97 -17.06
C HIS A 199 -20.71 -5.07 -17.23
N ARG A 200 -21.90 -4.92 -16.64
CA ARG A 200 -23.07 -5.79 -16.94
C ARG A 200 -24.02 -5.20 -17.98
N LEU A 201 -23.68 -4.09 -18.63
CA LEU A 201 -24.55 -3.42 -19.62
C LEU A 201 -24.00 -3.44 -21.06
N HIS A 202 -23.23 -4.47 -21.43
CA HIS A 202 -23.09 -4.86 -22.83
C HIS A 202 -23.68 -6.27 -23.05
N PRO A 203 -24.98 -6.38 -23.36
CA PRO A 203 -25.57 -7.60 -23.86
C PRO A 203 -25.35 -7.68 -25.37
N THR A 204 -24.15 -8.05 -25.78
CA THR A 204 -23.83 -8.51 -27.15
C THR A 204 -22.63 -9.45 -26.95
N GLU A 205 -22.84 -10.72 -26.65
CA GLU A 205 -23.07 -11.78 -27.63
C GLU A 205 -23.85 -12.93 -26.97
N ALA A 206 -25.09 -13.16 -27.38
CA ALA A 206 -25.75 -14.43 -27.19
C ALA A 206 -25.42 -15.32 -28.40
N PRO A 207 -25.10 -16.62 -28.23
CA PRO A 207 -25.02 -17.52 -29.35
C PRO A 207 -26.43 -17.75 -29.90
N ASP A 208 -26.59 -17.43 -31.18
CA ASP A 208 -27.74 -17.71 -32.00
C ASP A 208 -27.82 -19.23 -32.25
N THR A 209 -28.77 -19.90 -31.59
CA THR A 209 -29.23 -21.23 -32.02
C THR A 209 -30.75 -21.22 -31.97
N GLY A 210 -31.35 -20.73 -33.05
CA GLY A 210 -32.76 -20.94 -33.34
C GLY A 210 -33.07 -22.39 -33.66
N GLU A 211 -34.15 -22.90 -33.09
CA GLU A 211 -35.23 -23.58 -33.82
C GLU A 211 -36.52 -23.59 -32.96
N PRO A 212 -37.71 -23.66 -33.57
CA PRO A 212 -38.95 -23.01 -33.09
C PRO A 212 -39.90 -23.97 -32.32
N PRO A 213 -41.01 -23.44 -31.74
CA PRO A 213 -41.91 -24.25 -30.93
C PRO A 213 -43.00 -24.90 -31.80
N ASP A 214 -43.27 -26.19 -31.59
CA ASP A 214 -44.50 -26.83 -32.04
C ASP A 214 -44.96 -27.91 -31.05
N VAL A 215 -46.18 -27.69 -30.54
CA VAL A 215 -47.20 -28.58 -29.92
C VAL A 215 -46.84 -29.38 -28.67
#